data_AF-A0A179B1E0-F1
#
_entry.id   AF-A0A179B1E0-F1
#
_cell.length_a   1.000
_cell.length_b   1.000
_cell.length_c   1.000
_cell.angle_alpha   90.00
_cell.angle_beta   90.00
_cell.angle_gamma   90.00
#
_symmetry.space_group_name_H-M   'P 1'
#
loop_
_entity.id
_entity.type
_entity.pdbx_description
1 polymer ?
#
loop_
_entity_poly.entity_id
_entity_poly.type
_entity_poly.pdbx_seq_one_letter_code
_entity_poly.pdbx_strand_id
1 'polypeptide(L)' 'MNKEKETRRKDRAAAELQSARAEFASLDRHASPSRAERAAFRLKAAQDAWEKANATELAA' A
#
# COMPACT_ATOMS: atom_id res chain seq x y z
N MET A 1 11.16 -10.54 -20.37
CA MET A 1 11.56 -9.29 -19.68
C MET A 1 10.40 -8.48 -19.09
N ASN A 2 9.17 -8.51 -19.64
CA ASN A 2 8.03 -7.78 -19.06
C ASN A 2 7.44 -8.44 -17.80
N LYS A 3 7.31 -9.77 -17.80
CA LYS A 3 6.74 -10.55 -16.68
C LYS A 3 7.51 -10.35 -15.36
N GLU A 4 8.85 -10.41 -15.40
CA GLU A 4 9.69 -10.18 -14.21
C GLU A 4 9.57 -8.76 -13.63
N LYS A 5 9.43 -7.75 -14.51
CA LYS A 5 9.23 -6.36 -14.07
C LYS A 5 7.87 -6.18 -13.41
N GLU A 6 6.86 -6.85 -13.92
CA GLU A 6 5.51 -6.84 -13.38
C GLU A 6 5.45 -7.52 -12.00
N THR A 7 6.07 -8.69 -11.85
CA THR A 7 6.18 -9.39 -10.55
C THR A 7 6.87 -8.51 -9.51
N ARG A 8 8.03 -7.90 -9.84
CA ARG A 8 8.73 -6.98 -8.93
C ARG A 8 7.88 -5.77 -8.52
N ARG A 9 7.05 -5.26 -9.44
CA ARG A 9 6.14 -4.14 -9.16
C ARG A 9 5.03 -4.56 -8.19
N LYS A 10 4.46 -5.75 -8.35
CA LYS A 10 3.46 -6.31 -7.44
C LYS A 10 4.07 -6.57 -6.06
N ASP A 11 5.23 -7.24 -5.98
CA ASP A 11 5.90 -7.51 -4.71
C ASP A 11 6.18 -6.23 -3.92
N ARG A 12 6.64 -5.18 -4.62
CA ARG A 12 6.85 -3.88 -4.01
C ARG A 12 5.54 -3.26 -3.50
N ALA A 13 4.48 -3.27 -4.30
CA ALA A 13 3.19 -2.73 -3.88
C ALA A 13 2.59 -3.52 -2.71
N ALA A 14 2.78 -4.84 -2.66
CA ALA A 14 2.38 -5.69 -1.53
C ALA A 14 3.14 -5.30 -0.25
N ALA A 15 4.46 -5.16 -0.33
CA ALA A 15 5.29 -4.76 0.80
C ALA A 15 4.93 -3.37 1.32
N GLU A 16 4.68 -2.41 0.42
CA GLU A 16 4.26 -1.05 0.78
C GLU A 16 2.88 -1.06 1.47
N LEU A 17 1.92 -1.84 0.96
CA LEU A 17 0.60 -2.01 1.58
C LEU A 17 0.70 -2.66 2.96
N GLN A 18 1.51 -3.71 3.12
CA GLN A 18 1.72 -4.35 4.42
C GLN A 18 2.33 -3.39 5.43
N SER A 19 3.35 -2.62 5.02
CA SER A 19 3.98 -1.60 5.87
C SER A 19 2.98 -0.53 6.30
N ALA A 20 2.15 -0.02 5.39
CA ALA A 20 1.15 1.00 5.71
C ALA A 20 0.04 0.46 6.63
N ARG A 21 -0.37 -0.80 6.45
CA ARG A 21 -1.32 -1.47 7.35
C ARG A 21 -0.75 -1.60 8.76
N ALA A 22 0.51 -2.01 8.90
CA ALA A 22 1.18 -2.13 10.19
C ALA A 22 1.30 -0.77 10.88
N GLU A 23 1.68 0.29 10.14
CA GLU A 23 1.73 1.65 10.68
C GLU A 23 0.37 2.12 11.18
N PHE A 24 -0.69 1.95 10.39
CA PHE A 24 -2.04 2.35 10.78
C PHE A 24 -2.56 1.55 11.97
N ALA A 25 -2.32 0.24 12.01
CA ALA A 25 -2.70 -0.62 13.13
C ALA A 25 -1.90 -0.33 14.41
N SER A 26 -0.70 0.25 14.30
CA SER A 26 0.12 0.66 15.45
C SER A 26 -0.38 1.92 16.13
N LEU A 27 -1.37 2.63 15.55
CA LEU A 27 -1.97 3.78 16.18
C LEU A 27 -2.80 3.34 17.38
N ASP A 28 -2.47 3.90 18.53
CA ASP A 28 -3.26 3.74 19.75
C ASP A 28 -4.20 4.95 19.95
N ARG A 29 -4.97 4.91 21.03
CA ARG A 29 -5.88 6.00 21.44
C ARG A 29 -5.19 7.31 21.79
N HIS A 30 -3.86 7.33 21.89
CA HIS A 30 -3.05 8.50 22.24
C HIS A 30 -2.34 9.11 21.00
N ALA A 31 -2.47 8.50 19.83
CA ALA A 31 -1.96 9.07 18.59
C ALA A 31 -2.59 10.45 18.33
N SER A 32 -1.76 11.42 17.95
CA SER A 32 -2.28 12.74 17.56
C SER A 32 -3.16 12.63 16.31
N PRO A 33 -4.18 13.51 16.15
CA PRO A 33 -5.03 13.52 14.96
C PRO A 33 -4.22 13.59 13.66
N SER A 34 -3.20 14.45 13.61
CA SER A 34 -2.34 14.60 12.43
C SER A 34 -1.52 13.34 12.11
N ARG A 35 -1.15 12.54 13.11
CA ARG A 35 -0.49 11.25 12.90
C ARG A 35 -1.46 10.22 12.33
N ALA A 36 -2.68 10.17 12.87
CA ALA A 36 -3.73 9.29 12.37
C ALA A 36 -4.11 9.61 10.92
N GLU A 37 -4.28 10.90 10.59
CA GLU A 37 -4.57 11.37 9.22
C GLU A 37 -3.47 10.97 8.24
N ARG A 38 -2.19 11.18 8.59
CA ARG A 38 -1.07 10.79 7.73
C ARG A 38 -1.01 9.28 7.49
N ALA A 39 -1.19 8.48 8.54
CA ALA A 39 -1.18 7.03 8.41
C ALA A 39 -2.38 6.53 7.59
N ALA A 40 -3.57 7.12 7.75
CA ALA A 40 -4.75 6.82 6.94
C ALA A 40 -4.52 7.17 5.45
N PHE A 41 -3.97 8.35 5.18
CA PHE A 41 -3.63 8.79 3.83
C PHE A 41 -2.63 7.84 3.17
N ARG A 42 -1.57 7.47 3.89
CA ARG A 42 -0.55 6.52 3.41
C ARG A 42 -1.15 5.13 3.14
N LEU A 43 -2.02 4.63 4.03
CA LEU A 43 -2.72 3.36 3.83
C LEU A 43 -3.56 3.37 2.55
N LYS A 44 -4.35 4.42 2.34
CA LYS A 44 -5.15 4.57 1.13
C LYS A 44 -4.28 4.63 -0.13
N ALA A 45 -3.21 5.41 -0.11
CA ALA A 45 -2.29 5.50 -1.26
C ALA A 45 -1.65 4.14 -1.60
N ALA A 46 -1.30 3.34 -0.59
CA ALA A 46 -0.74 2.00 -0.79
C ALA A 46 -1.79 1.00 -1.30
N GLN A 47 -3.05 1.11 -0.86
CA GLN A 47 -4.17 0.34 -1.41
C GLN A 47 -4.37 0.67 -2.90
N ASP A 48 -4.46 1.95 -3.24
CA ASP A 48 -4.62 2.42 -4.61
C ASP A 48 -3.46 1.93 -5.52
N ALA A 49 -2.22 1.88 -5.00
CA ALA A 49 -1.05 1.40 -5.72
C ALA A 49 -1.08 -0.13 -5.94
N TRP A 50 -1.48 -0.90 -4.92
CA TRP A 50 -1.68 -2.35 -5.01
C TRP A 50 -2.76 -2.70 -6.02
N GLU A 51 -3.92 -2.03 -5.96
CA GLU A 51 -5.01 -2.23 -6.90
C GLU A 51 -4.58 -1.95 -8.34
N LYS A 52 -3.87 -0.84 -8.59
CA LYS A 52 -3.32 -0.53 -9.93
C LYS A 52 -2.35 -1.61 -10.41
N ALA A 53 -1.49 -2.13 -9.53
CA ALA A 53 -0.53 -3.18 -9.88
C ALA A 53 -1.23 -4.51 -10.24
N ASN A 54 -2.38 -4.80 -9.64
CA ASN A 54 -3.17 -6.00 -9.93
C ASN A 54 -4.14 -5.81 -11.10
N ALA A 55 -4.71 -4.62 -11.29
CA ALA A 55 -5.57 -4.30 -12.43
C ALA A 55 -4.82 -4.40 -13.77
N THR A 56 -3.51 -4.17 -13.75
CA THR A 56 -2.65 -4.35 -14.94
C THR A 56 -2.59 -5.82 -15.40
N GLU A 57 -2.87 -6.79 -14.51
CA GLU A 57 -2.92 -8.22 -14.83
C GLU A 57 -4.25 -8.65 -15.46
N LEU A 58 -5.35 -7.95 -15.14
CA LEU A 58 -6.69 -8.25 -15.66
C LEU A 58 -6.93 -7.66 -17.05
N ALA A 59 -6.13 -6.69 -17.47
CA ALA A 59 -6.24 -6.00 -18.76
C ALA A 59 -5.23 -6.48 -19.81
N ALA A 60 -4.38 -7.46 -19.47
CA ALA A 60 -3.32 -8.03 -20.31
C ALA A 60 -3.60 -9.49 -20.66
#